data_AF-A0A9P7K5Q5-F1
#
_entry.id   AF-A0A9P7K5Q5-F1
#
_cell.length_a   1.000
_cell.length_b   1.000
_cell.length_c   1.000
_cell.angle_alpha   90.00
_cell.angle_beta   90.00
_cell.angle_gamma   90.00
#
_symmetry.space_group_name_H-M   'P 1'
#
loop_
_entity.id
_entity.type
_entity.pdbx_description
1 polymer ?
#
loop_
_entity_poly.entity_id
_entity_poly.type
_entity_poly.pdbx_seq_one_letter_code
_entity_poly.pdbx_strand_id
1 'polypeptide(L)'
;MFNTSFSPSSGGPLSLSPVRVDAFGAWVVQLTGAHLTVTLLPYAIFSLFHALTFTRTTLMSQFLPPGPPAANGQPQPHPLSKKLQVWVKSNYDGAMRVVAYTELLIFVRVLLGAITFQNSLISPIVYGHFLRSRYYHSAFTREAITVTTKRIDAFVRKPGNPPQAVMVWERAQMLVGRWVGSTLAANPAAAAAGAAPRR
;
A
#
# COMPACT_ATOMS: atom_id res chain seq x y z
N MET A 1 -21.70 -26.68 52.92
CA MET A 1 -20.88 -26.21 54.06
C MET A 1 -19.88 -27.30 54.41
N PHE A 2 -18.68 -26.89 54.83
CA PHE A 2 -17.51 -27.67 55.28
C PHE A 2 -16.41 -28.02 54.24
N ASN A 3 -15.44 -27.11 54.25
CA ASN A 3 -14.03 -27.26 53.88
C ASN A 3 -13.30 -28.21 54.85
N THR A 4 -12.22 -28.86 54.38
CA THR A 4 -10.98 -29.31 55.09
C THR A 4 -10.35 -30.45 54.27
N SER A 5 -9.06 -30.61 54.02
CA SER A 5 -7.82 -29.85 54.23
C SER A 5 -6.74 -30.62 53.45
N PHE A 6 -5.79 -29.97 52.79
CA PHE A 6 -4.45 -30.55 52.67
C PHE A 6 -3.38 -29.46 52.70
N SER A 7 -2.43 -29.69 53.62
CA SER A 7 -1.32 -28.83 54.02
C SER A 7 -0.20 -28.82 52.95
N PRO A 8 0.64 -27.77 52.87
CA PRO A 8 1.69 -27.68 51.87
C PRO A 8 2.95 -28.41 52.34
N SER A 9 3.55 -29.23 51.47
CA SER A 9 4.95 -29.61 51.60
C SER A 9 5.75 -29.13 50.39
N SER A 10 6.67 -28.24 50.72
CA SER A 10 7.78 -27.70 49.95
C SER A 10 8.53 -28.74 49.11
N GLY A 11 8.56 -28.51 47.80
CA GLY A 11 9.53 -29.08 46.85
C GLY A 11 9.83 -28.02 45.80
N GLY A 12 11.08 -27.53 45.79
CA GLY A 12 11.50 -26.27 45.17
C GLY A 12 11.14 -26.08 43.69
N PRO A 13 11.10 -24.82 43.23
CA PRO A 13 10.71 -24.54 41.86
C PRO A 13 11.73 -25.17 40.91
N LEU A 14 11.23 -26.05 40.05
CA LEU A 14 11.82 -26.27 38.73
C LEU A 14 11.91 -24.90 38.08
N SER A 15 13.10 -24.29 38.16
CA SER A 15 13.45 -23.05 37.50
C SER A 15 13.45 -23.33 36.00
N LEU A 16 12.26 -23.24 35.42
CA LEU A 16 12.06 -23.13 33.99
C LEU A 16 12.76 -21.82 33.60
N SER A 17 13.95 -21.94 33.04
CA SER A 17 14.67 -20.86 32.39
C SER A 17 13.69 -20.01 31.55
N PRO A 18 13.70 -18.67 31.68
CA PRO A 18 12.74 -17.79 31.03
C PRO A 18 13.05 -17.72 29.53
N VAL A 19 12.60 -18.70 28.75
CA VAL A 19 12.93 -18.82 27.32
C VAL A 19 11.77 -18.39 26.40
N ARG A 20 10.65 -17.85 26.91
CA ARG A 20 9.47 -17.57 26.06
C ARG A 20 8.61 -16.35 26.45
N VAL A 21 9.18 -15.25 26.94
CA VAL A 21 8.37 -14.10 27.39
C VAL A 21 8.84 -12.69 26.95
N ASP A 22 9.93 -12.58 26.18
CA ASP A 22 10.59 -11.31 25.83
C ASP A 22 10.62 -10.96 24.33
N ALA A 23 10.73 -11.93 23.40
CA ALA A 23 10.71 -11.63 21.95
C ALA A 23 9.29 -11.46 21.35
N PHE A 24 8.30 -12.14 21.91
CA PHE A 24 6.90 -12.15 21.43
C PHE A 24 6.12 -10.89 21.85
N GLY A 25 6.41 -10.32 23.03
CA GLY A 25 5.84 -9.06 23.48
C GLY A 25 6.38 -7.83 22.72
N ALA A 26 7.67 -7.85 22.33
CA ALA A 26 8.30 -6.79 21.55
C ALA A 26 7.75 -6.70 20.10
N TRP A 27 7.43 -7.82 19.47
CA TRP A 27 6.76 -7.87 18.16
C TRP A 27 5.30 -7.36 18.23
N VAL A 28 4.63 -7.57 19.36
CA VAL A 28 3.26 -7.09 19.64
C VAL A 28 3.21 -5.56 19.87
N VAL A 29 4.28 -4.92 20.36
CA VAL A 29 4.39 -3.45 20.46
C VAL A 29 4.86 -2.80 19.14
N GLN A 30 5.74 -3.46 18.39
CA GLN A 30 6.25 -2.97 17.09
C GLN A 30 5.15 -2.86 16.00
N LEU A 31 4.08 -3.65 16.12
CA LEU A 31 2.94 -3.67 15.20
C LEU A 31 1.79 -2.72 15.59
N THR A 32 1.75 -2.24 16.83
CA THR A 32 0.54 -1.61 17.41
C THR A 32 0.61 -0.09 17.55
N GLY A 33 1.79 0.55 17.58
CA GLY A 33 1.86 2.02 17.54
C GLY A 33 1.71 2.65 16.14
N ALA A 34 2.11 1.92 15.08
CA ALA A 34 2.40 2.49 13.77
C ALA A 34 1.41 2.11 12.64
N HIS A 35 0.37 1.32 12.95
CA HIS A 35 -0.62 0.88 11.95
C HIS A 35 -1.33 2.06 11.29
N LEU A 36 -1.62 3.09 12.08
CA LEU A 36 -2.21 4.34 11.61
C LEU A 36 -1.16 5.20 10.89
N THR A 37 0.04 5.36 11.42
CA THR A 37 1.04 6.27 10.84
C THR A 37 1.46 5.90 9.42
N VAL A 38 1.62 4.61 9.10
CA VAL A 38 2.08 4.20 7.76
C VAL A 38 0.94 4.30 6.73
N THR A 39 -0.30 4.04 7.15
CA THR A 39 -1.50 4.19 6.29
C THR A 39 -1.93 5.66 6.12
N LEU A 40 -1.59 6.52 7.09
CA LEU A 40 -1.78 7.97 7.01
C LEU A 40 -0.91 8.62 5.95
N LEU A 41 0.22 8.03 5.56
CA LEU A 41 1.12 8.65 4.57
C LEU A 41 0.47 8.78 3.18
N PRO A 42 -0.10 7.71 2.57
CA PRO A 42 -0.92 7.85 1.37
C PRO A 42 -2.04 8.89 1.54
N TYR A 43 -2.79 8.81 2.64
CA TYR A 43 -3.91 9.70 2.91
C TYR A 43 -3.48 11.18 2.98
N ALA A 44 -2.40 11.48 3.69
CA ALA A 44 -1.87 12.84 3.85
C ALA A 44 -1.36 13.40 2.53
N ILE A 45 -0.66 12.59 1.73
CA ILE A 45 -0.16 13.00 0.41
C ILE A 45 -1.33 13.30 -0.53
N PHE A 46 -2.32 12.41 -0.63
CA PHE A 46 -3.50 12.65 -1.46
C PHE A 46 -4.29 13.88 -0.99
N SER A 47 -4.47 14.04 0.32
CA SER A 47 -5.17 15.19 0.91
C SER A 47 -4.45 16.51 0.60
N LEU A 48 -3.12 16.54 0.69
CA LEU A 48 -2.32 17.72 0.38
C LEU A 48 -2.47 18.11 -1.09
N PHE A 49 -2.29 17.18 -2.03
CA PHE A 49 -2.43 17.49 -3.46
C PHE A 49 -3.86 17.91 -3.83
N HIS A 50 -4.86 17.30 -3.18
CA HIS A 50 -6.25 17.69 -3.38
C HIS A 50 -6.51 19.11 -2.84
N ALA A 51 -6.04 19.42 -1.63
CA ALA A 51 -6.16 20.74 -1.02
C ALA A 51 -5.45 21.83 -1.85
N LEU A 52 -4.26 21.56 -2.37
CA LEU A 52 -3.52 22.48 -3.23
C LEU A 52 -4.23 22.70 -4.57
N THR A 53 -4.80 21.64 -5.15
CA THR A 53 -5.59 21.75 -6.38
C THR A 53 -6.85 22.59 -6.14
N PHE A 54 -7.60 22.30 -5.07
CA PHE A 54 -8.77 23.05 -4.66
C PHE A 54 -8.44 24.52 -4.39
N THR A 55 -7.33 24.79 -3.71
CA THR A 55 -6.85 26.16 -3.47
C THR A 55 -6.60 26.88 -4.79
N ARG A 56 -5.95 26.23 -5.75
CA ARG A 56 -5.66 26.79 -7.08
C ARG A 56 -6.92 27.06 -7.91
N THR A 57 -7.86 26.13 -7.92
CA THR A 57 -9.01 26.17 -8.84
C THR A 57 -10.20 26.93 -8.28
N THR A 58 -10.38 26.91 -6.97
CA THR A 58 -11.60 27.38 -6.30
C THR A 58 -11.34 28.57 -5.39
N LEU A 59 -10.35 28.49 -4.49
CA LEU A 59 -10.09 29.61 -3.57
C LEU A 59 -9.45 30.79 -4.31
N MET A 60 -8.41 30.53 -5.11
CA MET A 60 -7.72 31.60 -5.84
C MET A 60 -8.61 32.29 -6.88
N SER A 61 -9.58 31.59 -7.48
CA SER A 61 -10.51 32.19 -8.45
C SER A 61 -11.57 33.07 -7.80
N GLN A 62 -11.86 32.86 -6.50
CA GLN A 62 -12.81 33.68 -5.75
C GLN A 62 -12.17 34.90 -5.09
N PHE A 63 -10.92 34.78 -4.63
CA PHE A 63 -10.26 35.85 -3.85
C PHE A 63 -9.26 36.69 -4.65
N LEU A 64 -8.80 36.23 -5.82
CA LEU A 64 -7.86 37.00 -6.64
C LEU A 64 -8.53 37.43 -7.95
N PRO A 65 -8.44 38.72 -8.32
CA PRO A 65 -8.92 39.18 -9.61
C PRO A 65 -8.14 38.48 -10.74
N PRO A 66 -8.81 38.12 -11.85
CA PRO A 66 -8.13 37.57 -13.02
C PRO A 66 -7.06 38.54 -13.52
N GLY A 67 -5.91 38.01 -13.95
CA GLY A 67 -4.84 38.83 -14.49
C GLY A 67 -5.29 39.55 -15.77
N PRO A 68 -4.61 40.65 -16.16
CA PRO A 68 -4.93 41.38 -17.37
C PRO A 68 -5.00 40.42 -18.58
N PRO A 69 -5.96 40.62 -19.49
CA PRO A 69 -6.18 39.72 -20.60
C PRO A 69 -4.91 39.59 -21.45
N ALA A 70 -4.55 38.36 -21.80
CA ALA A 70 -3.48 38.13 -22.77
C ALA A 70 -3.89 38.64 -24.15
N ALA A 71 -2.91 38.77 -25.06
CA ALA A 71 -3.09 39.16 -26.46
C ALA A 71 -4.18 38.37 -27.21
N ASN A 72 -4.58 37.21 -26.70
CA ASN A 72 -5.61 36.32 -27.26
C ASN A 72 -6.98 36.48 -26.57
N GLY A 73 -7.19 37.52 -25.77
CA GLY A 73 -8.45 37.80 -25.06
C GLY A 73 -8.74 36.87 -23.88
N GLN A 74 -7.89 35.87 -23.61
CA GLN A 74 -8.07 34.96 -22.48
C GLN A 74 -7.50 35.56 -21.17
N PRO A 75 -8.25 35.49 -20.05
CA PRO A 75 -7.75 35.89 -18.74
C PRO A 75 -6.47 35.13 -18.39
N GLN A 76 -5.39 35.85 -18.08
CA GLN A 76 -4.15 35.19 -17.67
C GLN A 76 -4.29 34.66 -16.24
N PRO A 77 -3.87 33.40 -15.96
CA PRO A 77 -3.82 32.88 -14.61
C PRO A 77 -2.91 33.74 -13.74
N HIS A 78 -3.35 34.05 -12.52
CA HIS A 78 -2.55 34.80 -11.56
C HIS A 78 -1.17 34.14 -11.36
N PRO A 79 -0.06 34.89 -11.27
CA PRO A 79 1.30 34.33 -11.16
C PRO A 79 1.46 33.34 -10.00
N LEU A 80 0.73 33.53 -8.89
CA LEU A 80 0.71 32.59 -7.76
C LEU A 80 0.08 31.24 -8.12
N SER A 81 -0.99 31.23 -8.92
CA SER A 81 -1.63 30.01 -9.40
C SER A 81 -0.68 29.21 -10.31
N LYS A 82 0.07 29.93 -11.16
CA LYS A 82 1.11 29.32 -12.03
C LYS A 82 2.26 28.73 -11.20
N LYS A 83 2.78 29.47 -10.21
CA LYS A 83 3.82 28.96 -9.29
C LYS A 83 3.37 27.72 -8.53
N LEU A 84 2.16 27.73 -7.98
CA LEU A 84 1.60 26.58 -7.27
C LEU A 84 1.41 25.38 -8.19
N GLN A 85 0.95 25.59 -9.43
CA GLN A 85 0.84 24.51 -10.42
C GLN A 85 2.19 23.87 -10.75
N VAL A 86 3.24 24.68 -10.94
CA VAL A 86 4.60 24.17 -11.20
C VAL A 86 5.10 23.37 -10.01
N TRP A 87 4.92 23.88 -8.78
CA TRP A 87 5.33 23.18 -7.56
C TRP A 87 4.59 21.86 -7.37
N VAL A 88 3.28 21.82 -7.59
CA VAL A 88 2.50 20.58 -7.51
C VAL A 88 3.05 19.56 -8.51
N LYS A 89 3.26 19.96 -9.76
CA LYS A 89 3.78 19.06 -10.80
C LYS A 89 5.18 18.53 -10.49
N SER A 90 6.09 19.39 -10.01
CA SER A 90 7.48 18.98 -9.72
C SER A 90 7.57 18.00 -8.54
N ASN A 91 6.63 18.06 -7.59
CA ASN A 91 6.64 17.23 -6.39
C ASN A 91 5.72 16.01 -6.48
N TYR A 92 4.74 16.00 -7.40
CA TYR A 92 3.75 14.94 -7.54
C TYR A 92 4.36 13.57 -7.80
N ASP A 93 5.24 13.46 -8.81
CA ASP A 93 5.83 12.18 -9.21
C ASP A 93 6.64 11.54 -8.07
N GLY A 94 7.46 12.35 -7.40
CA GLY A 94 8.24 11.91 -6.24
C GLY A 94 7.35 11.42 -5.10
N ALA A 95 6.33 12.19 -4.75
CA ALA A 95 5.39 11.83 -3.69
C ALA A 95 4.59 10.56 -4.03
N MET A 96 4.12 10.41 -5.28
CA MET A 96 3.38 9.22 -5.71
C MET A 96 4.23 7.95 -5.70
N ARG A 97 5.53 8.06 -6.00
CA ARG A 97 6.48 6.95 -5.83
C ARG A 97 6.60 6.53 -4.37
N VAL A 98 6.73 7.50 -3.46
CA VAL A 98 6.78 7.21 -2.01
C VAL A 98 5.50 6.50 -1.56
N VAL A 99 4.32 6.95 -2.01
CA VAL A 99 3.05 6.28 -1.75
C VAL A 99 3.08 4.83 -2.24
N ALA A 100 3.50 4.60 -3.48
CA ALA A 100 3.55 3.25 -4.06
C ALA A 100 4.45 2.29 -3.26
N TYR A 101 5.66 2.72 -2.89
CA TYR A 101 6.54 1.89 -2.05
C TYR A 101 6.00 1.67 -0.64
N THR A 102 5.34 2.68 -0.08
CA THR A 102 4.69 2.55 1.24
C THR A 102 3.54 1.55 1.21
N GLU A 103 2.70 1.58 0.16
CA GLU A 103 1.64 0.59 -0.05
C GLU A 103 2.22 -0.85 -0.16
N LEU A 104 3.34 -1.02 -0.84
CA LEU A 104 4.03 -2.32 -0.92
C LEU A 104 4.57 -2.77 0.44
N LEU A 105 5.17 -1.85 1.22
CA LEU A 105 5.66 -2.15 2.57
C LEU A 105 4.54 -2.56 3.52
N ILE A 106 3.39 -1.87 3.46
CA ILE A 106 2.21 -2.25 4.24
C ILE A 106 1.77 -3.67 3.85
N PHE A 107 1.73 -3.99 2.55
CA PHE A 107 1.34 -5.34 2.11
C PHE A 107 2.28 -6.42 2.65
N VAL A 108 3.59 -6.22 2.52
CA VAL A 108 4.60 -7.18 3.05
C VAL A 108 4.40 -7.39 4.53
N ARG A 109 4.19 -6.32 5.29
CA ARG A 109 3.97 -6.40 6.73
C ARG A 109 2.66 -7.13 7.07
N VAL A 110 1.56 -6.87 6.35
CA VAL A 110 0.27 -7.55 6.57
C VAL A 110 0.39 -9.04 6.24
N LEU A 111 1.11 -9.37 5.18
CA LEU A 111 1.40 -10.75 4.78
C LEU A 111 2.24 -11.49 5.83
N LEU A 112 3.31 -10.87 6.34
CA LEU A 112 4.13 -11.43 7.42
C LEU A 112 3.30 -11.68 8.68
N GLY A 113 2.46 -10.72 9.07
CA GLY A 113 1.55 -10.87 10.22
C GLY A 113 0.56 -12.03 10.04
N ALA A 114 0.12 -12.31 8.82
CA ALA A 114 -0.73 -13.45 8.52
C ALA A 114 0.03 -14.79 8.59
N ILE A 115 1.27 -14.84 8.08
CA ILE A 115 2.13 -16.03 8.15
C ILE A 115 2.49 -16.38 9.60
N THR A 116 2.72 -15.38 10.45
CA THR A 116 2.99 -15.58 11.88
C THR A 116 1.72 -15.78 12.72
N PHE A 117 0.54 -15.91 12.09
CA PHE A 117 -0.77 -16.04 12.74
C PHE A 117 -1.11 -14.93 13.75
N GLN A 118 -0.54 -13.74 13.56
CA GLN A 118 -0.80 -12.58 14.43
C GLN A 118 -1.88 -11.65 13.87
N ASN A 119 -2.13 -11.72 12.56
CA ASN A 119 -3.24 -11.03 11.90
C ASN A 119 -4.22 -12.06 11.32
N SER A 120 -5.46 -11.62 11.10
CA SER A 120 -6.45 -12.41 10.36
C SER A 120 -5.91 -12.78 8.98
N LEU A 121 -6.06 -14.05 8.59
CA LEU A 121 -5.67 -14.57 7.27
C LEU A 121 -6.44 -13.90 6.12
N ILE A 122 -7.55 -13.22 6.42
CA ILE A 122 -8.34 -12.46 5.44
C ILE A 122 -7.69 -11.11 5.11
N SER A 123 -6.99 -10.49 6.05
CA SER A 123 -6.36 -9.18 5.89
C SER A 123 -5.43 -9.06 4.65
N PRO A 124 -4.51 -10.00 4.38
CA PRO A 124 -3.67 -9.93 3.17
C PRO A 124 -4.47 -10.12 1.88
N ILE A 125 -5.59 -10.83 1.89
CA ILE A 125 -6.44 -11.00 0.71
C ILE A 125 -7.10 -9.66 0.35
N VAL A 126 -7.71 -9.00 1.34
CA VAL A 126 -8.37 -7.69 1.15
C VAL A 126 -7.34 -6.64 0.72
N TYR A 127 -6.19 -6.58 1.39
CA TYR A 127 -5.13 -5.65 1.02
C TYR A 127 -4.57 -5.97 -0.38
N GLY A 128 -4.46 -7.25 -0.71
CA GLY A 128 -4.12 -7.70 -2.06
C GLY A 128 -5.07 -7.05 -3.08
N HIS A 129 -6.38 -7.20 -2.91
CA HIS A 129 -7.38 -6.60 -3.81
C HIS A 129 -7.23 -5.08 -3.95
N PHE A 130 -6.98 -4.38 -2.84
CA PHE A 130 -6.65 -2.95 -2.87
C PHE A 130 -5.41 -2.68 -3.74
N LEU A 131 -4.31 -3.40 -3.50
CA LEU A 131 -3.06 -3.23 -4.26
C LEU A 131 -3.24 -3.57 -5.75
N ARG A 132 -4.09 -4.53 -6.08
CA ARG A 132 -4.48 -4.86 -7.46
C ARG A 132 -5.25 -3.72 -8.12
N SER A 133 -6.24 -3.12 -7.43
CA SER A 133 -6.92 -1.93 -7.95
C SER A 133 -5.91 -0.80 -8.21
N ARG A 134 -4.99 -0.56 -7.26
CA ARG A 134 -3.93 0.43 -7.40
C ARG A 134 -3.00 0.13 -8.57
N TYR A 135 -2.67 -1.14 -8.82
CA TYR A 135 -1.87 -1.56 -9.98
C TYR A 135 -2.49 -1.11 -11.32
N TYR A 136 -3.82 -1.16 -11.44
CA TYR A 136 -4.51 -0.70 -12.65
C TYR A 136 -4.54 0.84 -12.77
N HIS A 137 -4.76 1.55 -11.66
CA HIS A 137 -4.94 3.00 -11.69
C HIS A 137 -3.65 3.83 -11.53
N SER A 138 -2.53 3.22 -11.14
CA SER A 138 -1.28 3.94 -10.81
C SER A 138 -0.07 3.36 -11.54
N ALA A 139 0.55 4.16 -12.42
CA ALA A 139 1.82 3.78 -13.06
C ALA A 139 2.96 3.61 -12.06
N PHE A 140 2.99 4.41 -10.99
CA PHE A 140 3.99 4.33 -9.92
C PHE A 140 3.90 3.00 -9.15
N THR A 141 2.68 2.49 -8.92
CA THR A 141 2.48 1.19 -8.27
C THR A 141 2.95 0.06 -9.16
N ARG A 142 2.71 0.13 -10.48
CA ARG A 142 3.27 -0.82 -11.45
C ARG A 142 4.79 -0.82 -11.45
N GLU A 143 5.40 0.37 -11.55
CA GLU A 143 6.85 0.54 -11.50
C GLU A 143 7.44 -0.04 -10.21
N ALA A 144 6.88 0.32 -9.05
CA ALA A 144 7.33 -0.19 -7.75
C ALA A 144 7.25 -1.72 -7.66
N ILE A 145 6.16 -2.33 -8.14
CA ILE A 145 6.01 -3.79 -8.19
C ILE A 145 7.05 -4.42 -9.12
N THR A 146 7.25 -3.87 -10.32
CA THR A 146 8.26 -4.37 -11.28
C THR A 146 9.67 -4.30 -10.69
N VAL A 147 10.07 -3.17 -10.11
CA VAL A 147 11.39 -3.00 -9.50
C VAL A 147 11.56 -3.97 -8.32
N THR A 148 10.56 -4.07 -7.45
CA THR A 148 10.60 -4.97 -6.29
C THR A 148 10.69 -6.43 -6.72
N THR A 149 9.91 -6.84 -7.73
CA THR A 149 9.93 -8.20 -8.29
C THR A 149 11.31 -8.53 -8.86
N LYS A 150 11.93 -7.61 -9.62
CA LYS A 150 13.29 -7.79 -10.15
C LYS A 150 14.32 -7.93 -9.03
N ARG A 151 14.21 -7.15 -7.96
CA ARG A 151 15.11 -7.25 -6.80
C ARG A 151 14.97 -8.58 -6.08
N ILE A 152 13.73 -9.04 -5.89
CA ILE A 152 13.47 -10.35 -5.27
C ILE A 152 14.01 -11.47 -6.17
N ASP A 153 13.78 -11.40 -7.48
CA ASP A 153 14.27 -12.39 -8.43
C ASP A 153 15.81 -12.47 -8.41
N ALA A 154 16.48 -11.33 -8.47
CA ALA A 154 17.93 -11.24 -8.35
C ALA A 154 18.45 -11.74 -6.99
N PHE A 155 17.68 -11.58 -5.91
CA PHE A 155 18.03 -12.06 -4.58
C PHE A 155 17.86 -13.58 -4.47
N VAL A 156 16.74 -14.13 -4.92
CA VAL A 156 16.39 -15.55 -4.83
C VAL A 156 17.29 -16.40 -5.71
N ARG A 157 17.67 -15.91 -6.90
CA ARG A 157 18.52 -16.62 -7.87
C ARG A 157 20.03 -16.49 -7.60
N LYS A 158 20.44 -15.91 -6.47
CA LYS A 158 21.87 -15.83 -6.13
C LYS A 158 22.49 -17.23 -5.99
N PRO A 159 23.73 -17.43 -6.48
CA PRO A 159 24.47 -18.66 -6.24
C PRO A 159 24.60 -18.93 -4.73
N GLY A 160 24.27 -20.13 -4.30
CA GLY A 160 24.30 -20.54 -2.87
C GLY A 160 22.94 -20.50 -2.15
N ASN A 161 21.89 -19.96 -2.77
CA ASN A 161 20.54 -20.07 -2.21
C ASN A 161 19.93 -21.46 -2.44
N PRO A 162 19.08 -21.96 -1.51
CA PRO A 162 18.43 -23.25 -1.66
C PRO A 162 17.48 -23.24 -2.88
N PRO A 163 17.44 -24.32 -3.69
CA PRO A 163 16.57 -24.40 -4.86
C PRO A 163 15.08 -24.28 -4.52
N GLN A 164 14.72 -24.61 -3.29
CA GLN A 164 13.36 -24.44 -2.77
C GLN A 164 12.90 -22.97 -2.77
N ALA A 165 13.81 -22.00 -2.58
CA ALA A 165 13.46 -20.59 -2.60
C ALA A 165 13.00 -20.15 -4.00
N VAL A 166 13.68 -20.62 -5.05
CA VAL A 166 13.31 -20.38 -6.45
C VAL A 166 11.94 -20.99 -6.74
N MET A 167 11.73 -22.25 -6.34
CA MET A 167 10.46 -22.94 -6.57
C MET A 167 9.28 -22.25 -5.88
N VAL A 168 9.45 -21.82 -4.63
CA VAL A 168 8.40 -21.08 -3.89
C VAL A 168 8.11 -19.74 -4.55
N TRP A 169 9.16 -19.02 -4.98
CA TRP A 169 9.01 -17.74 -5.66
C TRP A 169 8.27 -17.87 -7.00
N GLU A 170 8.61 -18.86 -7.83
CA GLU A 170 7.95 -19.10 -9.10
C GLU A 170 6.47 -19.49 -8.92
N ARG A 171 6.16 -20.31 -7.91
CA ARG A 171 4.76 -20.61 -7.53
C ARG A 171 4.00 -19.35 -7.12
N ALA A 172 4.61 -18.48 -6.32
CA ALA A 172 4.00 -17.22 -5.92
C ALA A 172 3.72 -16.32 -7.15
N GLN A 173 4.68 -16.20 -8.07
CA GLN A 173 4.50 -15.44 -9.31
C GLN A 173 3.38 -16.01 -10.18
N MET A 174 3.28 -17.34 -10.31
CA MET A 174 2.17 -17.95 -11.06
C MET A 174 0.80 -17.66 -10.43
N LEU A 175 0.68 -17.77 -9.11
CA LEU A 175 -0.56 -17.49 -8.39
C LEU A 175 -0.97 -16.03 -8.55
N VAL A 176 -0.03 -15.10 -8.35
CA VAL A 176 -0.26 -13.67 -8.53
C VAL A 176 -0.62 -13.37 -9.99
N GLY A 177 0.09 -13.95 -10.96
CA GLY A 177 -0.17 -13.77 -12.39
C GLY A 177 -1.57 -14.23 -12.80
N ARG A 178 -2.00 -15.41 -12.36
CA ARG A 178 -3.37 -15.91 -12.58
C ARG A 178 -4.41 -15.03 -11.91
N TRP A 179 -4.16 -14.62 -10.67
CA TRP A 179 -5.09 -13.80 -9.91
C TRP A 179 -5.22 -12.38 -10.47
N VAL A 180 -4.16 -11.80 -11.06
CA VAL A 180 -4.22 -10.53 -11.79
C VAL A 180 -4.92 -10.70 -13.14
N GLY A 181 -4.58 -11.73 -13.91
CA GLY A 181 -5.12 -11.98 -15.25
C GLY A 181 -6.62 -12.35 -15.29
N SER A 182 -7.18 -12.86 -14.18
CA SER A 182 -8.57 -13.33 -14.11
C SER A 182 -9.66 -12.27 -14.35
N THR A 183 -9.34 -10.96 -14.30
CA THR A 183 -10.31 -9.89 -14.61
C THR A 183 -10.29 -9.42 -16.06
N LEU A 184 -9.28 -9.80 -16.86
CA LEU A 184 -9.27 -9.49 -18.30
C LEU A 184 -10.16 -10.45 -19.12
N ALA A 185 -10.63 -11.53 -18.50
CA ALA A 185 -11.59 -12.48 -19.09
C ALA A 185 -13.07 -12.08 -18.92
N ALA A 186 -13.37 -10.87 -18.45
CA ALA A 186 -14.73 -10.30 -18.42
C ALA A 186 -14.68 -8.93 -19.11
N ASN A 187 -15.40 -8.61 -20.20
CA ASN A 187 -16.74 -9.00 -20.61
C ASN A 187 -16.86 -8.90 -22.16
N PRO A 188 -17.06 -10.00 -22.92
CA PRO A 188 -17.27 -9.92 -24.37
C PRO A 188 -18.52 -9.11 -24.77
N ALA A 189 -19.45 -8.85 -23.83
CA ALA A 189 -20.62 -7.99 -24.08
C ALA A 189 -20.29 -6.48 -24.12
N ALA A 190 -19.18 -6.03 -23.53
CA ALA A 190 -18.74 -4.63 -23.63
C ALA A 190 -18.17 -4.29 -25.02
N ALA A 191 -17.61 -5.28 -25.72
CA ALA A 191 -17.13 -5.14 -27.10
C ALA A 191 -18.28 -5.15 -28.12
N ALA A 192 -19.38 -5.86 -27.83
CA ALA A 192 -20.56 -5.93 -28.71
C ALA A 192 -21.43 -4.66 -28.64
N ALA A 193 -21.42 -3.91 -27.53
CA ALA A 193 -22.20 -2.68 -27.36
C ALA A 193 -21.65 -1.48 -28.16
N GLY A 194 -20.43 -1.55 -28.67
CA GLY A 194 -19.82 -0.52 -29.52
C GLY A 194 -20.09 -0.67 -31.02
N ALA A 195 -20.73 -1.77 -31.45
CA ALA A 195 -20.92 -2.12 -32.86
C ALA A 195 -22.36 -1.95 -33.37
N ALA A 196 -23.23 -1.30 -32.59
CA ALA A 196 -24.59 -0.98 -33.05
C ALA A 196 -24.58 0.24 -33.98
N PRO A 197 -25.00 0.14 -35.25
CA PRO A 197 -25.06 1.28 -36.15
C PRO A 197 -26.20 2.20 -35.70
N ARG A 198 -25.86 3.47 -35.43
CA ARG A 198 -26.87 4.52 -35.24
C ARG A 198 -27.64 4.69 -36.55
N ARG A 199 -28.93 4.36 -36.53
CA ARG A 199 -29.89 4.75 -37.56
C ARG A 199 -30.38 6.17 -37.29
#